data_AF-A0A938P5M4-F1
#
_entry.id   AF-A0A938P5M4-F1
#
_cell.length_a   1.000
_cell.length_b   1.000
_cell.length_c   1.000
_cell.angle_alpha   90.00
_cell.angle_beta   90.00
_cell.angle_gamma   90.00
#
_symmetry.space_group_name_H-M   'P 1'
#
loop_
_entity.id
_entity.type
_entity.pdbx_description
1 polymer ?
#
loop_
_entity_poly.entity_id
_entity_poly.type
_entity_poly.pdbx_seq_one_letter_code
_entity_poly.pdbx_strand_id
1 'polypeptide(L)'
;MDDPTTSNVERWISMALRIGVWSSAALMIAGLLAVWVSGSASLPPSENLSPRALLRMLFSSSVDGVTLIFSGLVVLMLTPFLRVLTAAIGFLAERDLKFAFVSLAVLSMLLGELFFFLR
;
A
#
# COMPACT_ATOMS: atom_id res chain seq x y z
N MET A 1 6.97 -18.35 -30.40
CA MET A 1 6.69 -17.02 -30.97
C MET A 1 6.18 -16.19 -29.81
N ASP A 2 7.07 -15.48 -29.14
CA ASP A 2 6.70 -14.63 -28.01
C ASP A 2 6.15 -13.32 -28.56
N ASP A 3 4.86 -13.06 -28.31
CA ASP A 3 4.17 -11.85 -28.74
C ASP A 3 4.76 -10.65 -27.97
N PRO A 4 5.22 -9.58 -28.64
CA PRO A 4 5.84 -8.42 -27.97
C PRO A 4 4.91 -7.71 -26.98
N THR A 5 3.60 -7.94 -27.04
CA THR A 5 2.60 -7.29 -26.16
C THR A 5 2.51 -7.91 -24.75
N THR A 6 2.71 -9.21 -24.60
CA THR A 6 2.60 -9.93 -23.30
C THR A 6 3.74 -9.55 -22.35
N SER A 7 4.94 -9.32 -22.90
CA SER A 7 6.13 -8.92 -22.13
C SER A 7 5.94 -7.62 -21.34
N ASN A 8 5.07 -6.72 -21.82
CA ASN A 8 4.85 -5.45 -21.16
C ASN A 8 3.93 -5.62 -19.94
N VAL A 9 2.81 -6.31 -20.07
CA VAL A 9 1.86 -6.49 -18.94
C VAL A 9 2.53 -7.18 -17.76
N GLU A 10 3.28 -8.26 -18.01
CA GLU A 10 4.03 -8.99 -16.97
C GLU A 10 5.08 -8.10 -16.28
N ARG A 11 5.73 -7.23 -17.05
CA ARG A 11 6.70 -6.26 -16.54
C ARG A 11 6.04 -5.20 -15.66
N TRP A 12 4.86 -4.69 -16.03
CA TRP A 12 4.11 -3.72 -15.23
C TRP A 12 3.62 -4.32 -13.91
N ILE A 13 3.12 -5.56 -13.93
CA ILE A 13 2.72 -6.29 -12.72
C ILE A 13 3.92 -6.49 -11.79
N SER A 14 5.05 -6.96 -12.35
CA SER A 14 6.28 -7.19 -11.58
C SER A 14 6.87 -5.90 -11.01
N MET A 15 6.77 -4.79 -11.75
CA MET A 15 7.26 -3.48 -11.33
C MET A 15 6.40 -2.91 -10.18
N ALA A 16 5.07 -3.00 -10.29
CA ALA A 16 4.16 -2.57 -9.24
C ALA A 16 4.41 -3.34 -7.92
N LEU A 17 4.68 -4.64 -8.00
CA LEU A 17 4.99 -5.48 -6.84
C LEU A 17 6.28 -5.05 -6.15
N ARG A 18 7.34 -4.78 -6.92
CA ARG A 18 8.62 -4.34 -6.37
C ARG A 18 8.51 -2.96 -5.76
N ILE A 19 7.86 -2.01 -6.43
CA ILE A 19 7.75 -0.62 -5.94
C ILE A 19 7.00 -0.57 -4.60
N GLY A 20 5.89 -1.31 -4.45
CA GLY A 20 5.11 -1.31 -3.20
C GLY A 20 5.89 -1.87 -2.00
N VAL A 21 6.58 -3.00 -2.19
CA VAL A 21 7.36 -3.62 -1.11
C VAL A 21 8.62 -2.82 -0.79
N TRP A 22 9.35 -2.36 -1.81
CA TRP A 22 10.57 -1.58 -1.58
C TRP A 22 10.28 -0.21 -0.97
N SER A 23 9.19 0.45 -1.36
CA SER A 23 8.81 1.74 -0.77
C SER A 23 8.39 1.60 0.70
N SER A 24 7.57 0.59 1.04
CA SER A 24 7.19 0.33 2.44
C SER A 24 8.40 -0.02 3.31
N ALA A 25 9.29 -0.89 2.82
CA ALA A 25 10.52 -1.23 3.52
C ALA A 25 11.42 0.00 3.72
N ALA A 26 11.60 0.84 2.70
CA ALA A 26 12.40 2.06 2.78
C ALA A 26 11.82 3.04 3.81
N LEU A 27 10.50 3.26 3.82
CA LEU A 27 9.82 4.12 4.79
C LEU A 27 9.98 3.62 6.22
N MET A 28 9.81 2.32 6.45
CA MET A 28 10.00 1.72 7.78
C MET A 28 11.45 1.82 8.26
N ILE A 29 12.43 1.53 7.40
CA ILE A 29 13.85 1.65 7.74
C ILE A 29 14.20 3.11 8.04
N ALA A 30 13.76 4.05 7.21
CA ALA A 30 14.00 5.48 7.42
C ALA A 30 13.38 5.97 8.74
N GLY A 31 12.16 5.55 9.06
CA GLY A 31 11.51 5.88 10.31
C GLY A 31 12.23 5.27 11.52
N LEU A 32 12.69 4.02 11.42
CA LEU A 32 13.47 3.38 12.47
C LEU A 32 14.79 4.11 12.73
N LEU A 33 15.50 4.48 11.67
CA LEU A 33 16.73 5.27 11.77
C LEU A 33 16.47 6.65 12.40
N ALA A 34 15.37 7.31 12.03
CA ALA A 34 15.00 8.60 12.59
C ALA A 34 14.72 8.54 14.10
N VAL A 35 14.01 7.50 14.57
CA VAL A 35 13.79 7.26 16.01
C VAL A 35 15.11 6.94 16.71
N TRP A 36 15.96 6.14 16.08
CA TRP A 36 17.25 5.74 16.64
C TRP A 36 18.19 6.94 16.85
N VAL A 37 18.21 7.88 15.90
CA VAL A 37 19.01 9.12 16.00
C VAL A 37 18.39 10.13 16.98
N SER A 38 17.06 10.24 17.01
CA SER A 38 16.36 11.21 17.87
C SER A 38 16.29 10.78 19.35
N GLY A 39 16.59 9.51 19.65
CA GLY A 39 16.65 8.95 21.01
C GLY A 39 15.31 8.94 21.77
N SER A 40 14.24 9.41 21.13
CA SER A 40 12.91 9.54 21.69
C SER A 40 11.91 9.08 20.64
N ALA A 41 11.06 8.14 21.02
CA ALA A 41 9.89 7.78 20.24
C ALA A 41 8.71 8.60 20.79
N SER A 42 8.21 9.56 20.02
CA SER A 42 6.97 10.25 20.36
C SER A 42 5.81 9.30 20.06
N LEU A 43 5.57 8.32 20.94
CA LEU A 43 4.43 7.44 20.79
C LEU A 43 3.15 8.29 20.93
N PRO A 44 2.21 8.21 19.97
CA PRO A 44 0.92 8.86 20.13
C PRO A 44 0.22 8.33 21.40
N PRO A 45 -0.51 9.18 22.15
CA PRO A 45 -1.19 8.78 23.37
C PRO A 45 -2.09 7.57 23.11
N SER A 46 -1.78 6.47 23.80
CA SER A 46 -2.24 5.10 23.52
C SER A 46 -3.72 4.83 23.79
N GLU A 47 -4.53 5.85 24.11
CA GLU A 47 -5.89 5.61 24.58
C GLU A 47 -6.93 5.47 23.47
N ASN A 48 -6.69 5.96 22.25
CA ASN A 48 -7.60 5.76 21.11
C ASN A 48 -6.90 6.04 19.77
N LEU A 49 -6.05 5.10 19.29
CA LEU A 49 -5.58 5.13 17.90
C LEU A 49 -6.74 4.79 16.95
N SER A 50 -7.62 5.76 16.74
CA SER A 50 -8.64 5.67 15.70
C SER A 50 -7.97 5.71 14.33
N PRO A 51 -8.49 5.00 13.31
CA PRO A 51 -8.01 5.08 11.92
C PRO A 51 -7.93 6.53 11.42
N ARG A 52 -8.87 7.39 11.84
CA ARG A 52 -8.89 8.82 11.52
C ARG A 52 -7.79 9.63 12.22
N ALA A 53 -7.34 9.18 13.39
CA ALA A 53 -6.21 9.79 14.09
C ALA A 53 -4.89 9.42 13.38
N LEU A 54 -4.77 8.16 12.93
CA LEU A 54 -3.64 7.70 12.10
C LEU A 54 -3.54 8.47 10.78
N LEU A 55 -4.67 8.66 10.07
CA LEU A 55 -4.69 9.47 8.85
C LEU A 55 -4.30 10.92 9.14
N ARG A 56 -4.83 11.53 10.20
CA ARG A 56 -4.42 12.88 10.59
C ARG A 56 -2.94 12.98 10.91
N MET A 57 -2.37 11.98 11.58
CA MET A 57 -0.94 11.91 11.88
C MET A 57 -0.10 11.80 10.60
N LEU A 58 -0.52 11.00 9.62
CA LEU A 58 0.12 10.87 8.31
C LEU A 58 0.10 12.18 7.50
N PHE A 59 -1.01 12.92 7.57
CA PHE A 59 -1.17 14.21 6.88
C PHE A 59 -0.70 15.41 7.71
N SER A 60 -0.18 15.19 8.92
CA SER A 60 0.42 16.26 9.72
C SER A 60 1.82 16.55 9.19
N SER A 61 2.21 17.83 9.10
CA SER A 61 3.54 18.25 8.64
C SER A 61 4.70 17.88 9.57
N SER A 62 4.43 17.18 10.67
CA SER A 62 5.44 16.71 11.62
C SER A 62 6.06 15.41 11.12
N VAL A 63 7.26 15.51 10.55
CA VAL A 63 8.07 14.36 10.12
C VAL A 63 8.79 13.78 11.34
N ASP A 64 8.05 13.04 12.18
CA ASP A 64 8.63 12.23 13.24
C ASP A 64 8.94 10.81 12.72
N GLY A 65 9.94 10.15 13.30
CA GLY A 65 10.33 8.78 12.93
C GLY A 65 9.18 7.79 13.10
N VAL A 66 8.34 7.98 14.12
CA VAL A 66 7.12 7.20 14.34
C VAL A 66 6.15 7.39 13.17
N THR A 67 5.94 8.62 12.68
CA THR A 67 5.09 8.92 11.51
C THR A 67 5.59 8.22 10.24
N LEU A 68 6.91 8.15 10.04
CA LEU A 68 7.52 7.42 8.91
C LEU A 68 7.31 5.90 8.99
N ILE A 69 7.37 5.31 10.20
CA ILE A 69 7.07 3.88 10.37
C ILE A 69 5.60 3.60 10.06
N PHE A 70 4.68 4.42 10.59
CA PHE A 70 3.24 4.26 10.33
C PHE A 70 2.88 4.51 8.87
N SER A 71 3.56 5.43 8.18
CA SER A 71 3.36 5.62 6.75
C SER A 71 3.84 4.41 5.94
N GLY A 72 5.00 3.83 6.29
CA GLY A 72 5.45 2.56 5.71
C GLY A 72 4.47 1.41 5.94
N LEU A 73 3.89 1.33 7.14
CA LEU A 73 2.84 0.36 7.47
C LEU A 73 1.58 0.55 6.62
N VAL A 74 1.12 1.79 6.46
CA VAL A 74 -0.05 2.09 5.61
C VAL A 74 0.23 1.71 4.15
N VAL A 75 1.42 2.00 3.63
CA VAL A 75 1.81 1.59 2.27
C VAL A 75 1.82 0.06 2.14
N LEU A 76 2.34 -0.66 3.15
CA LEU A 76 2.34 -2.12 3.16
C LEU A 76 0.91 -2.69 3.18
N MET A 77 0.02 -2.09 3.98
CA MET A 77 -1.39 -2.46 4.06
C MET A 77 -2.15 -2.14 2.77
N LEU A 78 -1.75 -1.10 2.04
CA LEU A 78 -2.34 -0.70 0.76
C LEU A 78 -1.77 -1.49 -0.45
N THR A 79 -0.59 -2.10 -0.32
CA THR A 79 0.07 -2.87 -1.39
C THR A 79 -0.80 -3.98 -1.99
N PRO A 80 -1.59 -4.76 -1.21
CA PRO A 80 -2.54 -5.73 -1.76
C PRO A 80 -3.57 -5.11 -2.72
N PHE A 81 -4.01 -3.88 -2.47
CA PHE A 81 -4.98 -3.18 -3.32
C PHE A 81 -4.36 -2.81 -4.66
N LEU A 82 -3.16 -2.23 -4.64
CA LEU A 82 -2.42 -1.91 -5.85
C LEU A 82 -2.17 -3.15 -6.70
N ARG A 83 -1.86 -4.29 -6.06
CA ARG A 83 -1.67 -5.58 -6.76
C ARG A 83 -2.93 -6.06 -7.47
N VAL A 84 -4.08 -6.02 -6.77
CA VAL A 84 -5.35 -6.47 -7.37
C VAL A 84 -5.80 -5.50 -8.46
N LEU A 85 -5.55 -4.20 -8.28
CA LEU A 85 -5.85 -3.17 -9.28
C LEU A 85 -5.02 -3.36 -10.56
N THR A 86 -3.70 -3.59 -10.44
CA THR A 86 -2.85 -3.82 -11.63
C THR A 86 -3.21 -5.13 -12.33
N ALA A 87 -3.55 -6.18 -11.59
CA ALA A 87 -4.08 -7.41 -12.17
C ALA A 87 -5.40 -7.17 -12.92
N ALA A 88 -6.34 -6.43 -12.33
CA ALA A 88 -7.60 -6.09 -12.98
C ALA A 88 -7.40 -5.29 -14.28
N ILE A 89 -6.47 -4.32 -14.27
CA ILE A 89 -6.11 -3.54 -15.48
C ILE A 89 -5.46 -4.45 -16.53
N GLY A 90 -4.56 -5.34 -16.14
CA GLY A 90 -3.91 -6.30 -17.03
C GLY A 90 -4.92 -7.23 -17.73
N PHE A 91 -5.82 -7.84 -16.97
CA PHE A 91 -6.87 -8.70 -17.52
C PHE A 91 -7.85 -7.93 -18.41
N LEU A 92 -8.15 -6.67 -18.07
CA LEU A 92 -9.01 -5.84 -18.90
C LEU A 92 -8.34 -5.47 -20.24
N ALA A 93 -7.03 -5.19 -20.21
CA ALA A 93 -6.24 -4.90 -21.42
C ALA A 93 -6.12 -6.14 -22.34
N GLU A 94 -5.98 -7.33 -21.77
CA GLU A 94 -5.98 -8.61 -22.49
C GLU A 94 -7.39 -9.06 -22.95
N ARG A 95 -8.43 -8.28 -22.61
CA ARG A 95 -9.86 -8.59 -22.85
C ARG A 95 -10.34 -9.89 -22.19
N ASP A 96 -9.63 -10.36 -21.17
CA ASP A 96 -10.10 -11.46 -20.35
C ASP A 96 -11.08 -10.95 -19.29
N LEU A 97 -12.34 -10.82 -19.72
CA LEU A 97 -13.42 -10.30 -18.89
C LEU A 97 -13.73 -11.19 -17.69
N LYS A 98 -13.41 -12.50 -17.75
CA LYS A 98 -13.65 -13.41 -16.63
C LYS A 98 -12.70 -13.10 -15.48
N PHE A 99 -11.40 -13.02 -15.76
CA PHE A 99 -10.41 -12.71 -14.73
C PHE A 99 -10.48 -11.23 -14.28
N ALA A 100 -10.85 -10.31 -15.18
CA ALA A 100 -11.09 -8.92 -14.80
C ALA A 100 -12.26 -8.80 -13.80
N PHE A 101 -13.36 -9.53 -14.00
CA PHE A 101 -14.51 -9.52 -13.10
C PHE A 101 -14.16 -10.10 -11.71
N VAL A 102 -13.44 -11.22 -11.66
CA VAL A 102 -12.98 -11.79 -10.39
C VAL A 102 -12.05 -10.81 -9.66
N SER A 103 -11.12 -10.17 -10.37
CA SER A 103 -10.20 -9.20 -9.78
C SER A 103 -10.94 -7.98 -9.23
N LEU A 104 -11.95 -7.48 -9.93
CA LEU A 104 -12.82 -6.40 -9.45
C LEU A 104 -13.65 -6.82 -8.23
N ALA A 105 -14.15 -8.06 -8.19
CA ALA A 105 -14.86 -8.57 -7.02
C ALA A 105 -13.95 -8.63 -5.79
N VAL A 106 -12.71 -9.13 -5.95
CA VAL A 106 -11.71 -9.14 -4.86
C VAL A 106 -11.35 -7.72 -4.44
N LEU A 107 -11.13 -6.80 -5.39
CA LEU A 107 -10.85 -5.39 -5.09
C LEU A 107 -12.00 -4.77 -4.27
N SER A 108 -13.24 -5.07 -4.64
CA SER A 108 -14.44 -4.60 -3.93
C SER A 108 -14.50 -5.14 -2.51
N MET A 109 -14.14 -6.41 -2.31
CA MET A 109 -14.06 -7.02 -0.97
C MET A 109 -12.98 -6.35 -0.13
N LEU A 110 -11.77 -6.13 -0.67
CA LEU A 110 -10.70 -5.43 0.01
C LEU A 110 -11.08 -3.99 0.39
N LEU A 111 -11.75 -3.27 -0.52
CA LEU A 111 -12.25 -1.92 -0.26
C LEU A 111 -13.36 -1.92 0.80
N GLY A 112 -14.22 -2.95 0.79
CA GLY A 112 -15.23 -3.17 1.83
C GLY A 112 -14.61 -3.36 3.20
N GLU A 113 -13.58 -4.21 3.33
CA GLU A 113 -12.80 -4.40 4.56
C GLU A 113 -12.14 -3.10 5.02
N LEU A 114 -11.50 -2.37 4.10
CA LEU A 114 -10.88 -1.09 4.42
C LEU A 114 -11.91 -0.06 4.91
N PHE A 115 -13.07 0.00 4.26
CA PHE A 115 -14.14 0.90 4.64
C PHE A 115 -14.76 0.52 5.99
N PHE A 116 -14.95 -0.77 6.24
CA PHE A 116 -15.40 -1.29 7.53
C PHE A 116 -14.39 -0.95 8.64
N PHE A 117 -13.10 -1.11 8.36
CA PHE A 117 -12.02 -0.73 9.28
C PHE A 117 -11.98 0.79 9.57
N LEU A 118 -12.34 1.64 8.60
CA LEU A 118 -12.34 3.10 8.72
C LEU A 118 -13.56 3.69 9.45
N ARG A 119 -14.67 2.96 9.51
CA ARG A 119 -15.96 3.42 10.07
C ARG A 119 -15.92 3.41 11.59
#